data_AF-A0A6P2ADA3-F1
#
_entry.id   AF-A0A6P2ADA3-F1
#
_cell.length_a   1.000
_cell.length_b   1.000
_cell.length_c   1.000
_cell.angle_alpha   90.00
_cell.angle_beta   90.00
_cell.angle_gamma   90.00
#
_symmetry.space_group_name_H-M   'P 1'
#
loop_
_entity.id
_entity.type
_entity.pdbx_description
1 polymer ?
#
loop_
_entity_poly.entity_id
_entity_poly.type
_entity_poly.pdbx_seq_one_letter_code
_entity_poly.pdbx_strand_id
1 'polypeptide(L)'
;MGKSLKLVPWLLALPLAWLIGYSYNVIYGGGISWLRIMYQNKLELASEIDSQRRVIIIGGSGVHYTINAEQIEQELGIPVFNLGLDGKLGLNVLLPSVLPAIREGDIVVLIPEYLMLSDSDGLGEISSWFGVATGKPGLGDIPPKQLLQDTWLLGIPSLRALTKSGIDLITKGQLEEYYSDPLTNRGDPTKTWERSSQWWKLTVNEPISPHSIAMINSFQQQVEAKGATLLLSLSWIYGSTDPQTVKNIQITAKELEAIAPLLYNRESLNIKTDSSLFADTHYHLKPEGRKLRSQELAQQLQPYVR
;
A
#
# COMPACT_ATOMS: atom_id res chain seq x y z
N MET A 1 29.06 -22.69 47.62
CA MET A 1 29.10 -21.75 46.46
C MET A 1 29.07 -22.56 45.18
N GLY A 2 28.21 -22.24 44.21
CA GLY A 2 28.24 -22.86 42.87
C GLY A 2 26.91 -23.33 42.28
N LYS A 3 25.89 -22.46 42.19
CA LYS A 3 24.70 -22.69 41.35
C LYS A 3 24.24 -21.45 40.56
N SER A 4 25.11 -20.44 40.38
CA SER A 4 24.76 -19.20 39.64
C SER A 4 25.32 -19.13 38.21
N LEU A 5 26.15 -20.08 37.75
CA LEU A 5 26.82 -20.01 36.45
C LEU A 5 26.04 -20.58 35.25
N LYS A 6 24.85 -21.16 35.44
CA LYS A 6 24.07 -21.77 34.33
C LYS A 6 23.12 -20.82 33.61
N LEU A 7 22.94 -19.58 34.09
CA LEU A 7 22.02 -18.59 33.49
C LEU A 7 22.73 -17.53 32.64
N VAL A 8 24.02 -17.27 32.90
CA VAL A 8 24.82 -16.26 32.19
C VAL A 8 24.93 -16.53 30.67
N PRO A 9 25.09 -17.78 30.18
CA PRO A 9 25.10 -18.04 28.74
C PRO A 9 23.77 -17.71 28.06
N TRP A 10 22.64 -17.93 28.74
CA TRP A 10 21.30 -17.67 28.20
C TRP A 10 20.97 -16.18 28.17
N LEU A 11 21.46 -15.41 29.14
CA LEU A 11 21.28 -13.95 29.21
C LEU A 11 21.98 -13.21 28.05
N LEU A 12 23.04 -13.79 27.47
CA LEU A 12 23.71 -13.24 26.28
C LEU A 12 23.18 -13.84 24.97
N ALA A 13 22.77 -15.11 24.98
CA ALA A 13 22.26 -15.79 23.79
C ALA A 13 20.92 -15.22 23.30
N LEU A 14 20.00 -14.84 24.20
CA LEU A 14 18.68 -14.33 23.81
C LEU A 14 18.74 -12.97 23.10
N PRO A 15 19.45 -11.93 23.63
CA PRO A 15 19.61 -10.68 22.91
C PRO A 15 20.34 -10.83 21.57
N LEU A 16 21.36 -11.70 21.52
CA LEU A 16 22.09 -11.96 20.28
C LEU A 16 21.19 -12.63 19.22
N ALA A 17 20.42 -13.65 19.61
CA ALA A 17 19.47 -14.30 18.72
C ALA A 17 18.40 -13.31 18.22
N TRP A 18 17.92 -12.43 19.11
CA TRP A 18 16.99 -11.38 18.74
C TRP A 18 17.60 -10.38 17.75
N LEU A 19 18.85 -9.94 17.97
CA LEU A 19 19.57 -9.03 17.07
C LEU A 19 19.79 -9.64 15.68
N ILE A 20 20.09 -10.95 15.61
CA ILE A 20 20.21 -11.68 14.35
C ILE A 20 18.85 -11.73 13.63
N GLY A 21 17.78 -12.10 14.34
CA GLY A 21 16.42 -12.12 13.80
C GLY A 21 15.99 -10.75 13.28
N TYR A 22 16.25 -9.70 14.06
CA TYR A 22 15.94 -8.31 13.72
C TYR A 22 16.71 -7.90 12.47
N SER A 23 18.01 -8.15 12.44
CA SER A 23 18.86 -7.81 11.28
C SER A 23 18.37 -8.53 10.03
N TYR A 24 18.01 -9.81 10.12
CA TYR A 24 17.45 -10.54 8.99
C TYR A 24 16.12 -9.93 8.51
N ASN A 25 15.15 -9.77 9.41
CA ASN A 25 13.80 -9.33 9.06
C ASN A 25 13.79 -7.90 8.53
N VAL A 26 14.56 -7.01 9.14
CA VAL A 26 14.53 -5.57 8.86
C VAL A 26 15.57 -5.16 7.81
N ILE A 27 16.74 -5.80 7.75
CA ILE A 27 17.86 -5.32 6.91
C ILE A 27 18.06 -6.15 5.65
N TYR A 28 18.03 -7.48 5.76
CA TYR A 28 18.57 -8.35 4.71
C TYR A 28 17.55 -9.08 3.85
N GLY A 29 16.43 -9.53 4.42
CA GLY A 29 15.55 -10.43 3.64
C GLY A 29 14.19 -10.77 4.22
N GLY A 30 13.72 -10.13 5.29
CA GLY A 30 12.31 -10.25 5.65
C GLY A 30 11.41 -9.55 4.62
N GLY A 31 10.14 -9.94 4.53
CA GLY A 31 9.16 -9.23 3.68
C GLY A 31 9.12 -7.72 3.97
N ILE A 32 9.31 -7.32 5.23
CA ILE A 32 9.40 -5.89 5.60
C ILE A 32 10.68 -5.21 5.07
N SER A 33 11.81 -5.91 5.00
CA SER A 33 13.04 -5.41 4.38
C SER A 33 12.81 -5.14 2.90
N TRP A 34 12.15 -6.05 2.19
CA TRP A 34 11.85 -5.87 0.77
C TRP A 34 10.84 -4.76 0.54
N LEU A 35 9.79 -4.64 1.36
CA LEU A 35 8.87 -3.49 1.30
C LEU A 35 9.59 -2.16 1.53
N ARG A 36 10.54 -2.10 2.47
CA ARG A 36 11.39 -0.91 2.69
C ARG A 36 12.23 -0.60 1.45
N ILE A 37 12.86 -1.60 0.84
CA ILE A 37 13.68 -1.43 -0.38
C ILE A 37 12.80 -0.91 -1.52
N MET A 38 11.63 -1.53 -1.76
CA MET A 38 10.66 -1.08 -2.76
C MET A 38 10.24 0.37 -2.53
N TYR A 39 9.92 0.73 -1.28
CA TYR A 39 9.58 2.10 -0.90
C TYR A 39 10.72 3.08 -1.21
N GLN A 40 11.96 2.75 -0.82
CA GLN A 40 13.13 3.59 -1.09
C GLN A 40 13.38 3.77 -2.59
N ASN A 41 13.32 2.69 -3.37
CA ASN A 41 13.48 2.73 -4.82
C ASN A 41 12.39 3.60 -5.48
N LYS A 42 11.13 3.47 -5.04
CA LYS A 42 10.03 4.31 -5.55
C LYS A 42 10.24 5.79 -5.21
N LEU A 43 10.74 6.11 -4.00
CA LEU A 43 11.06 7.49 -3.65
C LEU A 43 12.22 8.05 -4.47
N GLU A 44 13.25 7.26 -4.73
CA GLU A 44 14.38 7.63 -5.58
C GLU A 44 13.91 7.93 -7.01
N LEU A 45 13.18 7.00 -7.64
CA LEU A 45 12.59 7.20 -8.97
C LEU A 45 11.66 8.41 -9.04
N ALA A 46 10.80 8.60 -8.03
CA ALA A 46 9.96 9.79 -7.95
C ALA A 46 10.79 11.07 -7.84
N SER A 47 11.97 11.01 -7.21
CA SER A 47 12.82 12.17 -7.03
C SER A 47 13.50 12.64 -8.33
N GLU A 48 13.79 11.70 -9.23
CA GLU A 48 14.44 11.90 -10.53
C GLU A 48 13.53 12.56 -11.58
N ILE A 49 12.22 12.58 -11.36
CA ILE A 49 11.28 13.24 -12.27
C ILE A 49 11.40 14.76 -12.11
N ASP A 50 12.10 15.38 -13.05
CA ASP A 50 12.25 16.83 -13.18
C ASP A 50 11.10 17.41 -14.03
N SER A 51 10.00 17.77 -13.34
CA SER A 51 8.86 18.45 -13.93
C SER A 51 8.18 19.32 -12.88
N GLN A 52 7.69 20.49 -13.30
CA GLN A 52 6.90 21.40 -12.46
C GLN A 52 5.49 20.88 -12.19
N ARG A 53 4.97 19.98 -13.04
CA ARG A 53 3.65 19.38 -12.90
C ARG A 53 3.73 17.90 -13.26
N ARG A 54 3.27 17.04 -12.37
CA ARG A 54 3.24 15.59 -12.54
C ARG A 54 2.08 15.00 -11.76
N VAL A 55 1.65 13.80 -12.15
CA VAL A 55 0.67 13.02 -11.40
C VAL A 55 1.40 12.01 -10.53
N ILE A 56 1.12 11.99 -9.23
CA ILE A 56 1.58 10.93 -8.33
C ILE A 56 0.37 10.13 -7.87
N ILE A 57 0.33 8.86 -8.21
CA ILE A 57 -0.74 7.96 -7.81
C ILE A 57 -0.29 7.18 -6.57
N ILE A 58 -1.04 7.30 -5.48
CA ILE A 58 -0.74 6.70 -4.17
C ILE A 58 -1.90 5.83 -3.70
N GLY A 59 -1.58 4.80 -2.92
CA GLY A 59 -2.54 3.85 -2.35
C GLY A 59 -1.84 2.57 -1.95
N GLY A 60 -2.62 1.57 -1.54
CA GLY A 60 -2.09 0.25 -1.19
C GLY A 60 -1.67 -0.57 -2.40
N SER A 61 -1.70 -1.89 -2.25
CA SER A 61 -1.22 -2.81 -3.27
C SER A 61 -2.07 -2.80 -4.54
N GLY A 62 -3.34 -2.41 -4.43
CA GLY A 62 -4.19 -2.06 -5.55
C GLY A 62 -3.52 -1.05 -6.47
N VAL A 63 -3.04 0.10 -5.96
CA VAL A 63 -2.33 1.06 -6.82
C VAL A 63 -1.03 0.45 -7.36
N HIS A 64 -0.31 -0.31 -6.54
CA HIS A 64 0.91 -0.94 -7.01
C HIS A 64 0.68 -1.82 -8.25
N TYR A 65 -0.42 -2.60 -8.31
CA TYR A 65 -0.66 -3.59 -9.38
C TYR A 65 -1.77 -3.24 -10.40
N THR A 66 -2.47 -2.11 -10.28
CA THR A 66 -3.71 -1.86 -11.06
C THR A 66 -3.59 -0.76 -12.12
N ILE A 67 -2.47 -0.04 -12.16
CA ILE A 67 -2.23 1.01 -13.15
C ILE A 67 -1.04 0.70 -14.06
N ASN A 68 -1.02 1.38 -15.20
CA ASN A 68 0.12 1.52 -16.10
C ASN A 68 0.39 3.02 -16.22
N ALA A 69 1.34 3.53 -15.43
CA ALA A 69 1.66 4.93 -15.35
C ALA A 69 2.22 5.48 -16.67
N GLU A 70 3.01 4.69 -17.41
CA GLU A 70 3.51 5.07 -18.74
C GLU A 70 2.37 5.34 -19.72
N GLN A 71 1.33 4.51 -19.70
CA GLN A 71 0.16 4.70 -20.54
C GLN A 71 -0.62 5.97 -20.15
N ILE A 72 -0.85 6.18 -18.86
CA ILE A 72 -1.54 7.39 -18.39
C ILE A 72 -0.74 8.64 -18.78
N GLU A 73 0.59 8.59 -18.66
CA GLU A 73 1.49 9.67 -19.08
C GLU A 73 1.37 9.97 -20.58
N GLN A 74 1.37 8.94 -21.44
CA GLN A 74 1.17 9.12 -22.88
C GLN A 74 -0.17 9.81 -23.20
N GLU A 75 -1.22 9.49 -22.45
CA GLU A 75 -2.55 10.09 -22.65
C GLU A 75 -2.66 11.52 -22.08
N LEU A 76 -1.98 11.83 -20.98
CA LEU A 76 -2.04 13.14 -20.30
C LEU A 76 -1.00 14.14 -20.81
N GLY A 77 0.13 13.68 -21.36
CA GLY A 77 1.24 14.52 -21.80
C GLY A 77 2.07 15.14 -20.68
N ILE A 78 1.88 14.70 -19.43
CA ILE A 78 2.70 15.09 -18.27
C ILE A 78 3.19 13.83 -17.53
N PRO A 79 4.31 13.88 -16.80
CA PRO A 79 4.82 12.71 -16.09
C PRO A 79 3.80 12.12 -15.12
N VAL A 80 3.68 10.79 -15.10
CA VAL A 80 2.82 10.06 -14.16
C VAL A 80 3.66 9.02 -13.44
N PHE A 81 3.49 8.92 -12.12
CA PHE A 81 4.27 8.04 -11.28
C PHE A 81 3.40 7.20 -10.34
N ASN A 82 3.68 5.91 -10.27
CA ASN A 82 3.07 4.95 -9.36
C ASN A 82 3.88 4.85 -8.05
N LEU A 83 3.37 5.50 -7.01
CA LEU A 83 3.87 5.40 -5.63
C LEU A 83 2.94 4.54 -4.76
N GLY A 84 2.26 3.56 -5.37
CA GLY A 84 1.53 2.53 -4.63
C GLY A 84 2.48 1.67 -3.78
N LEU A 85 2.04 1.35 -2.56
CA LEU A 85 2.75 0.53 -1.58
C LEU A 85 1.89 -0.69 -1.21
N ASP A 86 1.84 -1.06 0.07
CA ASP A 86 1.06 -2.18 0.58
C ASP A 86 -0.14 -1.68 1.40
N GLY A 87 -1.32 -2.24 1.16
CA GLY A 87 -2.55 -1.89 1.89
C GLY A 87 -2.48 -2.20 3.39
N LYS A 88 -1.65 -3.17 3.79
CA LYS A 88 -1.40 -3.56 5.19
C LYS A 88 -0.61 -2.51 5.99
N LEU A 89 -0.19 -1.41 5.36
CA LEU A 89 0.33 -0.26 6.08
C LEU A 89 -0.78 0.51 6.82
N GLY A 90 -2.02 0.47 6.32
CA GLY A 90 -3.07 1.36 6.81
C GLY A 90 -2.83 2.84 6.46
N LEU A 91 -3.84 3.68 6.62
CA LEU A 91 -3.78 5.09 6.20
C LEU A 91 -2.86 5.93 7.11
N ASN A 92 -2.75 5.60 8.40
CA ASN A 92 -1.91 6.36 9.32
C ASN A 92 -0.43 6.25 8.95
N VAL A 93 0.00 5.15 8.37
CA VAL A 93 1.40 4.98 7.94
C VAL A 93 1.58 5.37 6.49
N LEU A 94 0.67 4.93 5.60
CA LEU A 94 0.81 5.14 4.16
C LEU A 94 0.86 6.64 3.79
N LEU A 95 -0.10 7.43 4.26
CA LEU A 95 -0.23 8.85 3.89
C LEU A 95 0.98 9.71 4.30
N PRO A 96 1.44 9.70 5.56
CA PRO A 96 2.64 10.45 5.94
C PRO A 96 3.93 9.86 5.36
N SER A 97 3.96 8.59 4.94
CA SER A 97 5.15 8.00 4.30
C SER A 97 5.39 8.56 2.90
N VAL A 98 4.33 8.90 2.16
CA VAL A 98 4.41 9.41 0.78
C VAL A 98 4.45 10.94 0.73
N LEU A 99 3.97 11.62 1.77
CA LEU A 99 3.93 13.08 1.85
C LEU A 99 5.27 13.78 1.54
N PRO A 100 6.45 13.28 1.97
CA PRO A 100 7.73 13.90 1.63
C PRO A 100 8.05 13.92 0.13
N ALA A 101 7.46 13.00 -0.65
CA ALA A 101 7.66 12.93 -2.10
C ALA A 101 6.85 14.00 -2.86
N ILE A 102 5.83 14.57 -2.21
CA ILE A 102 4.90 15.54 -2.82
C ILE A 102 5.52 16.94 -2.80
N ARG A 103 5.49 17.58 -3.98
CA ARG A 103 6.06 18.88 -4.30
C ARG A 103 4.96 19.83 -4.79
N GLU A 104 5.28 21.12 -4.82
CA GLU A 104 4.42 22.15 -5.41
C GLU A 104 4.08 21.80 -6.87
N GLY A 105 2.81 21.98 -7.26
CA GLY A 105 2.31 21.67 -8.59
C GLY A 105 1.95 20.20 -8.84
N ASP A 106 2.24 19.29 -7.91
CA ASP A 106 1.87 17.89 -8.04
C ASP A 106 0.33 17.71 -8.03
N ILE A 107 -0.16 16.79 -8.87
CA ILE A 107 -1.52 16.26 -8.80
C ILE A 107 -1.42 14.89 -8.13
N VAL A 108 -1.90 14.79 -6.90
CA VAL A 108 -1.82 13.58 -6.08
C VAL A 108 -3.15 12.84 -6.21
N VAL A 109 -3.12 11.59 -6.66
CA VAL A 109 -4.32 10.75 -6.81
C VAL A 109 -4.26 9.64 -5.77
N LEU A 110 -5.08 9.74 -4.72
CA LEU A 110 -5.20 8.71 -3.70
C LEU A 110 -6.30 7.71 -4.08
N ILE A 111 -5.92 6.44 -4.20
CA ILE A 111 -6.82 5.31 -4.49
C ILE A 111 -6.72 4.29 -3.34
N PRO A 112 -7.49 4.46 -2.26
CA PRO A 112 -7.43 3.58 -1.11
C PRO A 112 -8.26 2.30 -1.35
N GLU A 113 -7.80 1.17 -0.81
CA GLU A 113 -8.60 -0.05 -0.78
C GLU A 113 -9.69 0.05 0.28
N TYR A 114 -10.82 -0.66 0.09
CA TYR A 114 -11.92 -0.63 1.05
C TYR A 114 -11.51 -1.15 2.43
N LEU A 115 -10.57 -2.10 2.50
CA LEU A 115 -10.05 -2.60 3.78
C LEU A 115 -9.38 -1.49 4.61
N MET A 116 -8.72 -0.54 3.96
CA MET A 116 -8.08 0.59 4.63
C MET A 116 -9.13 1.64 5.01
N LEU A 117 -10.12 1.86 4.14
CA LEU A 117 -11.18 2.84 4.37
C LEU A 117 -12.07 2.47 5.55
N SER A 118 -12.40 1.18 5.72
CA SER A 118 -13.26 0.70 6.79
C SER A 118 -12.55 0.58 8.15
N ASP A 119 -11.24 0.74 8.17
CA ASP A 119 -10.45 0.53 9.38
C ASP A 119 -10.75 1.59 10.46
N SER A 120 -10.76 1.18 11.72
CA SER A 120 -11.19 2.02 12.84
C SER A 120 -10.08 2.87 13.47
N ASP A 121 -8.82 2.44 13.32
CA ASP A 121 -7.66 3.15 13.90
C ASP A 121 -6.60 3.53 12.84
N GLY A 122 -6.76 3.08 11.60
CA GLY A 122 -5.92 3.42 10.45
C GLY A 122 -4.57 2.70 10.45
N LEU A 123 -4.39 1.70 11.32
CA LEU A 123 -3.17 0.89 11.44
C LEU A 123 -3.39 -0.49 10.80
N GLY A 124 -2.64 -0.78 9.74
CA GLY A 124 -2.59 -2.12 9.18
C GLY A 124 -1.60 -3.07 9.89
N GLU A 125 -1.64 -4.34 9.49
CA GLU A 125 -0.85 -5.46 10.06
C GLU A 125 0.65 -5.20 10.20
N ILE A 126 1.23 -4.38 9.31
CA ILE A 126 2.68 -4.15 9.23
C ILE A 126 3.08 -2.69 9.50
N SER A 127 2.18 -1.88 10.04
CA SER A 127 2.38 -0.45 10.36
C SER A 127 3.66 -0.21 11.16
N SER A 128 3.76 -0.83 12.34
CA SER A 128 4.90 -0.70 13.25
C SER A 128 6.19 -1.21 12.63
N TRP A 129 6.10 -2.33 11.92
CA TRP A 129 7.25 -2.94 11.27
C TRP A 129 7.82 -2.03 10.19
N PHE A 130 6.97 -1.37 9.41
CA PHE A 130 7.39 -0.45 8.36
C PHE A 130 8.01 0.83 8.94
N GLY A 131 7.38 1.42 9.97
CA GLY A 131 7.93 2.58 10.68
C GLY A 131 9.34 2.29 11.22
N VAL A 132 9.52 1.15 11.89
CA VAL A 132 10.84 0.72 12.38
C VAL A 132 11.82 0.48 11.23
N ALA A 133 11.41 -0.25 10.19
CA ALA A 133 12.29 -0.60 9.09
C ALA A 133 12.79 0.61 8.30
N THR A 134 11.94 1.62 8.13
CA THR A 134 12.26 2.89 7.45
C THR A 134 12.98 3.91 8.36
N GLY A 135 13.30 3.54 9.60
CA GLY A 135 13.96 4.43 10.56
C GLY A 135 13.06 5.52 11.14
N LYS A 136 11.74 5.38 11.01
CA LYS A 136 10.71 6.30 11.49
C LYS A 136 9.72 5.57 12.41
N PRO A 137 10.14 5.08 13.59
CA PRO A 137 9.28 4.28 14.48
C PRO A 137 8.05 5.05 15.00
N GLY A 138 8.05 6.39 14.96
CA GLY A 138 6.89 7.22 15.30
C GLY A 138 5.92 7.49 14.13
N LEU A 139 6.13 6.86 12.96
CA LEU A 139 5.26 7.03 11.81
C LEU A 139 3.86 6.45 12.09
N GLY A 140 2.82 7.24 11.87
CA GLY A 140 1.42 6.83 11.99
C GLY A 140 0.85 6.77 13.40
N ASP A 141 1.47 7.48 14.35
CA ASP A 141 0.96 7.66 15.73
C ASP A 141 0.62 6.34 16.43
N ILE A 142 1.43 5.31 16.15
CA ILE A 142 1.25 3.97 16.69
C ILE A 142 1.34 4.01 18.22
N PRO A 143 0.37 3.42 18.95
CA PRO A 143 0.40 3.37 20.40
C PRO A 143 1.74 2.81 20.92
N PRO A 144 2.43 3.45 21.88
CA PRO A 144 3.76 3.03 22.31
C PRO A 144 3.85 1.57 22.76
N LYS A 145 2.78 1.05 23.38
CA LYS A 145 2.69 -0.36 23.78
C LYS A 145 2.67 -1.29 22.57
N GLN A 146 1.90 -0.96 21.53
CA GLN A 146 1.83 -1.73 20.29
C GLN A 146 3.18 -1.66 19.55
N LEU A 147 3.75 -0.47 19.41
CA LEU A 147 5.07 -0.29 18.80
C LEU A 147 6.15 -1.15 19.49
N LEU A 148 6.17 -1.16 20.83
CA LEU A 148 7.11 -2.00 21.59
C LEU A 148 6.88 -3.50 21.36
N GLN A 149 5.62 -3.94 21.35
CA GLN A 149 5.25 -5.34 21.09
C GLN A 149 5.66 -5.76 19.68
N ASP A 150 5.31 -4.97 18.68
CA ASP A 150 5.60 -5.26 17.28
C ASP A 150 7.10 -5.21 16.98
N THR A 151 7.82 -4.25 17.58
CA THR A 151 9.29 -4.18 17.49
C THR A 151 9.93 -5.43 18.09
N TRP A 152 9.40 -5.91 19.22
CA TRP A 152 9.90 -7.16 19.81
C TRP A 152 9.70 -8.35 18.86
N LEU A 153 8.56 -8.42 18.15
CA LEU A 153 8.29 -9.47 17.16
C LEU A 153 9.27 -9.44 15.97
N LEU A 154 9.78 -8.27 15.58
CA LEU A 154 10.76 -8.17 14.48
C LEU A 154 12.06 -8.92 14.77
N GLY A 155 12.46 -9.04 16.05
CA GLY A 155 13.65 -9.80 16.40
C GLY A 155 13.38 -11.26 16.71
N ILE A 156 12.13 -11.72 16.76
CA ILE A 156 11.84 -13.14 16.81
C ILE A 156 12.29 -13.73 15.47
N PRO A 157 13.34 -14.58 15.43
CA PRO A 157 13.64 -15.33 14.24
C PRO A 157 12.37 -16.15 14.01
N SER A 158 11.67 -15.89 12.90
CA SER A 158 10.51 -16.70 12.60
C SER A 158 10.96 -18.16 12.70
N LEU A 159 10.22 -19.03 13.39
CA LEU A 159 10.53 -20.47 13.34
C LEU A 159 10.64 -20.93 11.88
N ARG A 160 9.98 -20.21 10.96
CA ARG A 160 10.08 -20.24 9.48
C ARG A 160 11.50 -20.04 8.90
N ALA A 161 12.40 -19.32 9.57
CA ALA A 161 13.80 -19.21 9.19
C ALA A 161 14.63 -20.44 9.59
N LEU A 162 14.15 -21.22 10.57
CA LEU A 162 14.79 -22.44 11.09
C LEU A 162 14.12 -23.72 10.58
N THR A 163 12.86 -23.66 10.14
CA THR A 163 12.12 -24.79 9.56
C THR A 163 12.41 -24.90 8.07
N LYS A 164 13.13 -25.95 7.66
CA LYS A 164 13.28 -26.35 6.24
C LYS A 164 11.98 -26.98 5.69
N SER A 165 10.81 -26.50 6.10
CA SER A 165 9.55 -27.02 5.57
C SER A 165 9.35 -26.44 4.15
N GLY A 166 9.00 -27.29 3.18
CA GLY A 166 8.81 -26.83 1.80
C GLY A 166 7.73 -25.76 1.66
N ILE A 167 6.73 -25.76 2.54
CA ILE A 167 5.62 -24.80 2.55
C ILE A 167 6.09 -23.41 3.01
N ASP A 168 6.90 -23.34 4.09
CA ASP A 168 7.41 -22.05 4.59
C ASP A 168 8.39 -21.41 3.59
N LEU A 169 9.20 -22.22 2.89
CA LEU A 169 10.08 -21.74 1.81
C LEU A 169 9.29 -21.16 0.63
N ILE A 170 8.15 -21.77 0.27
CA ILE A 170 7.28 -21.27 -0.80
C ILE A 170 6.63 -19.94 -0.40
N THR A 171 6.06 -19.84 0.80
CA THR A 171 5.43 -18.57 1.26
C THR A 171 6.46 -17.46 1.45
N LYS A 172 7.66 -17.80 1.93
CA LYS A 172 8.80 -16.87 2.03
C LYS A 172 9.23 -16.39 0.64
N GLY A 173 9.44 -17.33 -0.29
CA GLY A 173 9.76 -17.01 -1.67
C GLY A 173 8.72 -16.09 -2.29
N GLN A 174 7.43 -16.36 -2.09
CA GLN A 174 6.34 -15.54 -2.63
C GLN A 174 6.29 -14.11 -2.06
N LEU A 175 6.50 -13.91 -0.75
CA LEU A 175 6.49 -12.56 -0.14
C LEU A 175 7.76 -11.76 -0.47
N GLU A 176 8.92 -12.41 -0.49
CA GLU A 176 10.17 -11.77 -0.93
C GLU A 176 10.05 -11.40 -2.41
N GLU A 177 9.59 -12.33 -3.24
CA GLU A 177 9.40 -12.14 -4.66
C GLU A 177 8.38 -11.02 -4.94
N TYR A 178 7.27 -10.93 -4.19
CA TYR A 178 6.25 -9.87 -4.32
C TYR A 178 6.83 -8.46 -4.21
N TYR A 179 7.56 -8.14 -3.13
CA TYR A 179 8.14 -6.80 -2.96
C TYR A 179 9.47 -6.59 -3.70
N SER A 180 10.07 -7.65 -4.22
CA SER A 180 11.30 -7.57 -5.03
C SER A 180 11.04 -7.53 -6.53
N ASP A 181 9.77 -7.47 -6.95
CA ASP A 181 9.38 -7.32 -8.35
C ASP A 181 10.11 -6.12 -8.99
N PRO A 182 10.74 -6.29 -10.16
CA PRO A 182 11.36 -5.17 -10.86
C PRO A 182 10.32 -4.09 -11.17
N LEU A 183 10.75 -2.83 -11.04
CA LEU A 183 9.92 -1.66 -11.31
C LEU A 183 10.28 -1.03 -12.65
N THR A 184 9.30 -0.49 -13.36
CA THR A 184 9.53 0.46 -14.46
C THR A 184 10.11 1.77 -13.91
N ASN A 185 10.58 2.64 -14.81
CA ASN A 185 10.99 4.00 -14.44
C ASN A 185 9.81 4.87 -13.94
N ARG A 186 8.56 4.42 -14.09
CA ARG A 186 7.36 5.03 -13.52
C ARG A 186 6.85 4.35 -12.26
N GLY A 187 7.60 3.38 -11.71
CA GLY A 187 7.29 2.72 -10.44
C GLY A 187 6.27 1.58 -10.54
N ASP A 188 5.89 1.16 -11.75
CA ASP A 188 4.98 0.03 -11.95
C ASP A 188 5.72 -1.31 -11.83
N PRO A 189 5.13 -2.36 -11.23
CA PRO A 189 5.70 -3.69 -11.22
C PRO A 189 5.63 -4.32 -12.62
N THR A 190 6.72 -4.96 -13.04
CA THR A 190 6.79 -5.65 -14.33
C THR A 190 6.21 -7.06 -14.29
N LYS A 191 6.09 -7.65 -13.09
CA LYS A 191 5.54 -8.99 -12.90
C LYS A 191 4.03 -8.95 -12.68
N THR A 192 3.34 -9.98 -13.15
CA THR A 192 1.93 -10.21 -12.85
C THR A 192 1.81 -11.51 -12.05
N TRP A 193 1.13 -11.44 -10.91
CA TRP A 193 0.82 -12.58 -10.06
C TRP A 193 -0.51 -13.20 -10.49
N GLU A 194 -0.62 -14.53 -10.43
CA GLU A 194 -1.86 -15.20 -10.79
C GLU A 194 -2.41 -16.03 -9.63
N ARG A 195 -3.72 -15.87 -9.40
CA ARG A 195 -4.47 -16.67 -8.44
C ARG A 195 -4.56 -18.11 -8.93
N SER A 196 -4.24 -19.07 -8.05
CA SER A 196 -4.46 -20.50 -8.30
C SER A 196 -5.79 -21.02 -7.72
N SER A 197 -6.40 -20.29 -6.79
CA SER A 197 -7.65 -20.68 -6.13
C SER A 197 -8.88 -20.08 -6.81
N GLN A 198 -10.05 -20.65 -6.52
CA GLN A 198 -11.33 -20.17 -7.05
C GLN A 198 -11.60 -18.71 -6.63
N TRP A 199 -12.27 -18.00 -7.53
CA TRP A 199 -12.71 -16.63 -7.30
C TRP A 199 -14.03 -16.59 -6.54
N TRP A 200 -14.16 -15.60 -5.66
CA TRP A 200 -15.43 -15.16 -5.07
C TRP A 200 -15.55 -13.66 -5.20
N LYS A 201 -16.76 -13.12 -5.24
CA LYS A 201 -16.97 -11.68 -5.32
C LYS A 201 -16.74 -11.03 -3.96
N LEU A 202 -15.91 -9.99 -3.90
CA LEU A 202 -15.67 -9.22 -2.68
C LEU A 202 -16.97 -8.50 -2.26
N THR A 203 -17.31 -8.57 -0.98
CA THR A 203 -18.38 -7.74 -0.39
C THR A 203 -17.76 -6.59 0.41
N VAL A 204 -18.33 -5.40 0.28
CA VAL A 204 -17.94 -4.24 1.10
C VAL A 204 -18.94 -4.13 2.24
N ASN A 205 -18.58 -4.69 3.40
CA ASN A 205 -19.51 -4.88 4.51
C ASN A 205 -19.75 -3.61 5.32
N GLU A 206 -18.75 -2.72 5.36
CA GLU A 206 -18.77 -1.44 6.06
C GLU A 206 -18.40 -0.31 5.08
N PRO A 207 -18.98 0.89 5.22
CA PRO A 207 -18.50 2.07 4.50
C PRO A 207 -17.16 2.57 5.10
N ILE A 208 -16.61 3.62 4.51
CA ILE A 208 -15.51 4.38 5.10
C ILE A 208 -15.78 4.76 6.56
N SER A 209 -14.77 4.62 7.42
CA SER A 209 -14.87 4.94 8.84
C SER A 209 -14.69 6.44 9.11
N PRO A 210 -15.19 6.96 10.25
CA PRO A 210 -14.91 8.34 10.66
C PRO A 210 -13.41 8.65 10.82
N HIS A 211 -12.62 7.66 11.24
CA HIS A 211 -11.17 7.78 11.36
C HIS A 211 -10.51 7.99 10.00
N SER A 212 -10.87 7.16 9.01
CA SER A 212 -10.38 7.29 7.64
C SER A 212 -10.78 8.62 6.99
N ILE A 213 -12.00 9.11 7.24
CA ILE A 213 -12.44 10.44 6.80
C ILE A 213 -11.52 11.52 7.38
N ALA A 214 -11.29 11.50 8.69
CA ALA A 214 -10.44 12.48 9.36
C ALA A 214 -8.98 12.44 8.85
N MET A 215 -8.45 11.24 8.61
CA MET A 215 -7.10 11.05 8.08
C MET A 215 -6.96 11.58 6.65
N ILE A 216 -7.90 11.26 5.76
CA ILE A 216 -7.86 11.74 4.37
C ILE A 216 -8.06 13.26 4.32
N ASN A 217 -8.93 13.82 5.17
CA ASN A 217 -9.10 15.26 5.29
C ASN A 217 -7.83 15.97 5.79
N SER A 218 -7.17 15.42 6.80
CA SER A 218 -5.87 15.94 7.26
C SER A 218 -4.79 15.86 6.18
N PHE A 219 -4.78 14.76 5.42
CA PHE A 219 -3.85 14.60 4.31
C PHE A 219 -4.12 15.58 3.16
N GLN A 220 -5.38 15.84 2.83
CA GLN A 220 -5.77 16.89 1.87
C GLN A 220 -5.17 18.24 2.25
N GLN A 221 -5.28 18.64 3.52
CA GLN A 221 -4.73 19.91 4.00
C GLN A 221 -3.20 19.95 3.89
N GLN A 222 -2.52 18.83 4.15
CA GLN A 222 -1.06 18.72 4.04
C GLN A 222 -0.58 18.75 2.58
N VAL A 223 -1.34 18.17 1.66
CA VAL A 223 -1.09 18.24 0.22
C VAL A 223 -1.26 19.68 -0.29
N GLU A 224 -2.35 20.35 0.09
CA GLU A 224 -2.62 21.75 -0.30
C GLU A 224 -1.61 22.72 0.30
N ALA A 225 -1.18 22.50 1.55
CA ALA A 225 -0.12 23.29 2.19
C ALA A 225 1.23 23.21 1.47
N LYS A 226 1.44 22.16 0.65
CA LYS A 226 2.62 22.00 -0.22
C LYS A 226 2.43 22.64 -1.60
N GLY A 227 1.28 23.27 -1.88
CA GLY A 227 0.94 23.80 -3.20
C GLY A 227 0.60 22.71 -4.23
N ALA A 228 0.19 21.52 -3.77
CA ALA A 228 -0.25 20.41 -4.60
C ALA A 228 -1.78 20.23 -4.52
N THR A 229 -2.34 19.48 -5.46
CA THR A 229 -3.78 19.19 -5.52
C THR A 229 -4.05 17.73 -5.18
N LEU A 230 -4.95 17.46 -4.25
CA LEU A 230 -5.43 16.10 -3.99
C LEU A 230 -6.66 15.78 -4.84
N LEU A 231 -6.63 14.63 -5.50
CA LEU A 231 -7.77 13.94 -6.09
C LEU A 231 -7.93 12.58 -5.40
N LEU A 232 -9.17 12.13 -5.29
CA LEU A 232 -9.51 10.82 -4.74
C LEU A 232 -10.00 9.92 -5.87
N SER A 233 -9.86 8.60 -5.74
CA SER A 233 -10.48 7.66 -6.67
C SER A 233 -10.96 6.41 -5.95
N LEU A 234 -12.08 5.85 -6.39
CA LEU A 234 -12.50 4.52 -5.94
C LEU A 234 -11.62 3.45 -6.59
N SER A 235 -11.20 2.46 -5.81
CA SER A 235 -10.52 1.27 -6.32
C SER A 235 -11.43 0.48 -7.26
N TRP A 236 -10.85 -0.06 -8.34
CA TRP A 236 -11.50 -1.15 -9.07
C TRP A 236 -11.47 -2.41 -8.22
N ILE A 237 -12.61 -3.09 -8.10
CA ILE A 237 -12.71 -4.35 -7.35
C ILE A 237 -13.40 -5.44 -8.15
N TYR A 238 -12.96 -6.68 -7.97
CA TYR A 238 -13.76 -7.84 -8.34
C TYR A 238 -14.83 -8.05 -7.25
N GLY A 239 -15.97 -7.41 -7.42
CA GLY A 239 -16.91 -7.17 -6.33
C GLY A 239 -18.31 -7.73 -6.58
N SER A 240 -19.03 -7.87 -5.47
CA SER A 240 -20.45 -8.16 -5.45
C SER A 240 -21.25 -6.90 -5.78
N THR A 241 -22.40 -7.08 -6.41
CA THR A 241 -23.37 -5.99 -6.69
C THR A 241 -24.62 -6.17 -5.81
N ASP A 242 -24.49 -6.83 -4.67
CA ASP A 242 -25.57 -6.95 -3.70
C ASP A 242 -25.91 -5.57 -3.09
N PRO A 243 -27.15 -5.38 -2.60
CA PRO A 243 -27.59 -4.08 -2.10
C PRO A 243 -26.75 -3.50 -0.95
N GLN A 244 -26.16 -4.33 -0.09
CA GLN A 244 -25.34 -3.86 1.02
C GLN A 244 -24.01 -3.32 0.51
N THR A 245 -23.32 -4.09 -0.35
CA THR A 245 -22.08 -3.64 -0.99
C THR A 245 -22.26 -2.34 -1.75
N VAL A 246 -23.30 -2.25 -2.59
CA VAL A 246 -23.60 -1.04 -3.37
C VAL A 246 -23.87 0.15 -2.44
N LYS A 247 -24.68 -0.02 -1.40
CA LYS A 247 -24.98 1.03 -0.42
C LYS A 247 -23.72 1.54 0.28
N ASN A 248 -22.85 0.65 0.74
CA ASN A 248 -21.64 1.03 1.47
C ASN A 248 -20.62 1.74 0.58
N ILE A 249 -20.50 1.34 -0.69
CA ILE A 249 -19.67 2.04 -1.66
C ILE A 249 -20.25 3.42 -1.98
N GLN A 250 -21.57 3.56 -2.10
CA GLN A 250 -22.21 4.87 -2.31
C GLN A 250 -22.00 5.82 -1.13
N ILE A 251 -22.12 5.33 0.12
CA ILE A 251 -21.81 6.11 1.32
C ILE A 251 -20.34 6.53 1.27
N THR A 252 -19.43 5.58 1.00
CA THR A 252 -17.99 5.85 0.88
C THR A 252 -17.69 6.93 -0.17
N ALA A 253 -18.28 6.81 -1.37
CA ALA A 253 -18.10 7.77 -2.43
C ALA A 253 -18.57 9.17 -2.02
N LYS A 254 -19.74 9.27 -1.38
CA LYS A 254 -20.29 10.55 -0.90
C LYS A 254 -19.37 11.21 0.13
N GLU A 255 -18.87 10.46 1.10
CA GLU A 255 -17.96 11.00 2.13
C GLU A 255 -16.61 11.42 1.52
N LEU A 256 -16.09 10.67 0.53
CA LEU A 256 -14.87 11.07 -0.18
C LEU A 256 -15.08 12.31 -1.06
N GLU A 257 -16.21 12.41 -1.77
CA GLU A 257 -16.59 13.61 -2.58
C GLU A 257 -16.66 14.88 -1.72
N ALA A 258 -16.98 14.75 -0.43
CA ALA A 258 -17.01 15.88 0.50
C ALA A 258 -15.60 16.38 0.88
N ILE A 259 -14.54 15.58 0.67
CA ILE A 259 -13.16 15.94 1.02
C ILE A 259 -12.42 16.53 -0.19
N ALA A 260 -12.49 15.88 -1.34
CA ALA A 260 -11.79 16.29 -2.56
C ALA A 260 -12.48 15.69 -3.81
N PRO A 261 -12.18 16.18 -5.03
CA PRO A 261 -12.78 15.65 -6.24
C PRO A 261 -12.54 14.14 -6.38
N LEU A 262 -13.61 13.37 -6.62
CA LEU A 262 -13.59 11.90 -6.67
C LEU A 262 -13.71 11.37 -8.11
N LEU A 263 -12.74 10.56 -8.51
CA LEU A 263 -12.63 9.92 -9.82
C LEU A 263 -13.18 8.48 -9.75
N TYR A 264 -14.31 8.22 -10.39
CA TYR A 264 -14.89 6.88 -10.51
C TYR A 264 -16.00 6.83 -11.57
N ASN A 265 -16.34 5.63 -12.03
CA ASN A 265 -17.51 5.41 -12.86
C ASN A 265 -18.77 5.37 -11.97
N ARG A 266 -19.65 6.38 -12.11
CA ARG A 266 -20.85 6.54 -11.27
C ARG A 266 -21.89 5.44 -11.42
N GLU A 267 -21.93 4.77 -12.58
CA GLU A 267 -22.90 3.70 -12.86
C GLU A 267 -22.48 2.38 -12.22
N SER A 268 -21.21 1.99 -12.40
CA SER A 268 -20.66 0.73 -11.90
C SER A 268 -20.05 0.85 -10.50
N LEU A 269 -19.82 2.07 -9.99
CA LEU A 269 -19.09 2.34 -8.75
C LEU A 269 -17.69 1.69 -8.73
N ASN A 270 -17.07 1.53 -9.91
CA ASN A 270 -15.83 0.79 -10.12
C ASN A 270 -15.89 -0.71 -9.73
N ILE A 271 -17.08 -1.26 -9.50
CA ILE A 271 -17.30 -2.70 -9.29
C ILE A 271 -17.22 -3.41 -10.63
N LYS A 272 -16.33 -4.40 -10.74
CA LYS A 272 -16.24 -5.32 -11.87
C LYS A 272 -16.72 -6.70 -11.45
N THR A 273 -17.49 -7.34 -12.31
CA THR A 273 -18.08 -8.68 -12.07
C THR A 273 -17.43 -9.79 -12.89
N ASP A 274 -16.45 -9.46 -13.72
CA ASP A 274 -15.61 -10.39 -14.47
C ASP A 274 -14.24 -10.52 -13.79
N SER A 275 -13.93 -11.72 -13.29
CA SER A 275 -12.66 -12.00 -12.64
C SER A 275 -11.50 -12.18 -13.62
N SER A 276 -11.78 -12.29 -14.94
CA SER A 276 -10.73 -12.45 -15.95
C SER A 276 -9.78 -11.25 -16.01
N LEU A 277 -10.24 -10.09 -15.56
CA LEU A 277 -9.45 -8.86 -15.45
C LEU A 277 -8.49 -8.84 -14.25
N PHE A 278 -8.68 -9.74 -13.28
CA PHE A 278 -7.97 -9.73 -12.00
C PHE A 278 -6.91 -10.82 -11.94
N ALA A 279 -5.81 -10.50 -11.27
CA ALA A 279 -4.58 -11.27 -11.30
C ALA A 279 -4.58 -12.33 -10.18
N ASP A 280 -4.41 -11.89 -8.93
CA ASP A 280 -4.28 -12.72 -7.72
C ASP A 280 -5.28 -12.34 -6.61
N THR A 281 -5.51 -11.04 -6.42
CA THR A 281 -6.42 -10.45 -5.43
C THR A 281 -7.62 -9.79 -6.11
N HIS A 282 -8.61 -9.39 -5.30
CA HIS A 282 -9.77 -8.63 -5.76
C HIS A 282 -9.46 -7.21 -6.20
N TYR A 283 -8.21 -6.76 -6.08
CA TYR A 283 -7.76 -5.42 -6.45
C TYR A 283 -6.77 -5.43 -7.61
N HIS A 284 -5.85 -6.40 -7.65
CA HIS A 284 -4.74 -6.43 -8.62
C HIS A 284 -5.23 -6.86 -10.01
N LEU A 285 -4.78 -6.16 -11.05
CA LEU A 285 -5.25 -6.40 -12.41
C LEU A 285 -4.22 -7.15 -13.27
N LYS A 286 -4.73 -7.98 -14.18
CA LYS A 286 -3.97 -8.51 -15.31
C LYS A 286 -3.59 -7.36 -16.28
N PRO A 287 -2.61 -7.55 -17.19
CA PRO A 287 -2.23 -6.52 -18.15
C PRO A 287 -3.40 -5.88 -18.91
N GLU A 288 -4.39 -6.68 -19.32
CA GLU A 288 -5.60 -6.21 -20.00
C GLU A 288 -6.45 -5.31 -19.08
N GLY A 289 -6.65 -5.72 -17.82
CA GLY A 289 -7.34 -4.93 -16.81
C GLY A 289 -6.61 -3.63 -16.50
N ARG A 290 -5.28 -3.68 -16.32
CA ARG A 290 -4.43 -2.50 -16.09
C ARG A 290 -4.57 -1.49 -17.22
N LYS A 291 -4.55 -1.96 -18.47
CA LYS A 291 -4.74 -1.10 -19.65
C LYS A 291 -6.10 -0.40 -19.62
N LEU A 292 -7.18 -1.13 -19.39
CA LEU A 292 -8.53 -0.56 -19.33
C LEU A 292 -8.69 0.44 -18.17
N ARG A 293 -8.18 0.10 -16.99
CA ARG A 293 -8.20 1.00 -15.83
C ARG A 293 -7.41 2.27 -16.09
N SER A 294 -6.25 2.15 -16.71
CA SER A 294 -5.37 3.29 -17.01
C SER A 294 -6.01 4.25 -18.00
N GLN A 295 -6.69 3.74 -19.04
CA GLN A 295 -7.48 4.57 -19.98
C GLN A 295 -8.60 5.30 -19.27
N GLU A 296 -9.37 4.60 -18.43
CA GLU A 296 -10.47 5.21 -17.67
C GLU A 296 -9.95 6.30 -16.73
N LEU A 297 -8.85 6.05 -16.03
CA LEU A 297 -8.25 6.99 -15.10
C LEU A 297 -7.65 8.21 -15.82
N ALA A 298 -6.96 8.01 -16.95
CA ALA A 298 -6.43 9.09 -17.76
C ALA A 298 -7.55 10.03 -18.26
N GLN A 299 -8.65 9.48 -18.76
CA GLN A 299 -9.83 10.28 -19.15
C GLN A 299 -10.42 11.08 -17.98
N GLN A 300 -10.51 10.47 -16.80
CA GLN A 300 -10.98 11.14 -15.58
C GLN A 300 -10.03 12.25 -15.11
N LEU A 301 -8.72 12.12 -15.39
CA LEU A 301 -7.69 13.08 -15.00
C LEU A 301 -7.55 14.27 -15.96
N GLN A 302 -7.95 14.13 -17.23
CA GLN A 302 -7.82 15.20 -18.24
C GLN A 302 -8.29 16.60 -17.77
N PRO A 303 -9.43 16.77 -17.07
CA PRO A 303 -9.88 18.08 -16.60
C PRO A 303 -8.94 18.75 -15.59
N TYR A 304 -8.10 17.98 -14.90
CA TYR A 304 -7.21 18.46 -13.84
C TYR A 304 -5.78 18.69 -14.30
N VAL A 305 -5.46 18.32 -15.53
CA VAL A 305 -4.10 18.41 -16.12
C VAL A 305 -3.99 19.53 -17.14
N ARG A 306 -5.12 19.92 -17.75
CA ARG A 306 -5.17 21.05 -18.69
C ARG A 306 -5.04 22.39 -17.98
#